data_AF-A0A967JEB8-F1
#
_entry.id   AF-A0A967JEB8-F1
#
_cell.length_a   1.000
_cell.length_b   1.000
_cell.length_c   1.000
_cell.angle_alpha   90.00
_cell.angle_beta   90.00
_cell.angle_gamma   90.00
#
_symmetry.space_group_name_H-M   'P 1'
#
loop_
_entity.id
_entity.type
_entity.pdbx_description
1 polymer ?
#
loop_
_entity_poly.entity_id
_entity_poly.type
_entity_poly.pdbx_seq_one_letter_code
_entity_poly.pdbx_strand_id
1 'polypeptide(L)'
;RSGRADYEREHVPGAAFLDLQGELSDHNSPSHLRFTLPPLEQLRDAFAARGVGDDTHVVLYSRASVQWSTRVWWMLRAVGFDGAAVL
;
A
#
# COMPACT_ATOMS: atom_id res chain seq x y z
N ARG A 1 -3.60 2.72 -14.19
CA ARG A 1 -4.92 2.13 -13.86
C ARG A 1 -4.79 1.55 -12.45
N SER A 2 -5.76 1.76 -11.55
CA SER A 2 -5.62 1.44 -10.11
C SER A 2 -5.50 -0.05 -9.81
N GLY A 3 -6.00 -0.94 -10.67
CA GLY A 3 -6.08 -2.37 -10.40
C GLY A 3 -7.30 -2.77 -9.56
N ARG A 4 -8.12 -1.80 -9.12
CA ARG A 4 -9.33 -2.05 -8.32
C ARG A 4 -10.32 -2.98 -9.00
N ALA A 5 -10.64 -2.74 -10.27
CA ALA A 5 -11.57 -3.59 -11.02
C ALA A 5 -11.06 -5.04 -11.17
N ASP A 6 -9.74 -5.25 -11.20
CA ASP A 6 -9.17 -6.60 -11.23
C ASP A 6 -9.27 -7.28 -9.87
N TYR A 7 -8.99 -6.54 -8.79
CA TYR A 7 -9.16 -7.01 -7.42
C TYR A 7 -10.63 -7.36 -7.12
N GLU A 8 -11.58 -6.53 -7.52
CA GLU A 8 -13.02 -6.77 -7.31
C GLU A 8 -13.52 -7.99 -8.08
N ARG A 9 -12.91 -8.30 -9.24
CA ARG A 9 -13.21 -9.50 -10.01
C ARG A 9 -12.66 -10.75 -9.34
N GLU A 10 -11.41 -10.71 -8.87
CA GLU A 10 -10.76 -11.82 -8.19
C GLU A 10 -9.56 -11.36 -7.36
N HIS A 11 -9.47 -11.83 -6.12
CA HIS A 11 -8.37 -11.59 -5.20
C HIS A 11 -8.23 -12.75 -4.22
N VAL A 12 -7.10 -12.83 -3.52
CA VAL A 12 -6.91 -13.80 -2.42
C VAL A 12 -7.99 -13.54 -1.35
N PRO A 13 -8.75 -14.55 -0.90
CA PRO A 13 -9.80 -14.37 0.10
C PRO A 13 -9.28 -13.68 1.36
N GLY A 14 -9.99 -12.63 1.80
CA GLY A 14 -9.62 -11.84 2.98
C GLY A 14 -8.52 -10.79 2.74
N ALA A 15 -7.94 -10.72 1.53
CA ALA A 15 -7.01 -9.63 1.21
C ALA A 15 -7.71 -8.27 1.23
N ALA A 16 -6.95 -7.21 1.49
CA ALA A 16 -7.40 -5.82 1.36
C ALA A 16 -6.79 -5.15 0.12
N PHE A 17 -7.56 -4.31 -0.57
CA PHE A 17 -7.04 -3.54 -1.72
C PHE A 17 -6.35 -2.24 -1.28
N LEU A 18 -5.06 -2.09 -1.54
CA LEU A 18 -4.31 -0.87 -1.26
C LEU A 18 -4.23 0.01 -2.52
N ASP A 19 -4.76 1.24 -2.45
CA ASP A 19 -4.75 2.16 -3.59
C ASP A 19 -3.44 2.95 -3.65
N LEU A 20 -2.46 2.37 -4.34
CA LEU A 20 -1.15 3.01 -4.50
C LEU A 20 -1.23 4.32 -5.29
N GLN A 21 -2.14 4.44 -6.26
CA GLN A 21 -2.26 5.63 -7.09
C GLN A 21 -3.05 6.72 -6.39
N GLY A 22 -4.06 6.37 -5.60
CA GLY A 22 -4.91 7.30 -4.85
C GLY A 22 -4.36 7.52 -3.44
N GLU A 23 -4.92 6.78 -2.49
CA GLU A 23 -4.72 6.90 -1.04
C GLU A 23 -3.25 6.94 -0.60
N LEU A 24 -2.38 6.15 -1.22
CA LEU A 24 -0.97 6.05 -0.84
C LEU A 24 -0.03 6.94 -1.66
N SER A 25 -0.56 8.00 -2.28
CA SER A 25 0.21 8.99 -3.03
C SER A 25 -0.19 10.41 -2.65
N ASP A 26 0.79 11.29 -2.50
CA ASP A 26 0.55 12.73 -2.32
C ASP A 26 0.23 13.39 -3.66
N HIS A 27 -1.04 13.75 -3.84
CA HIS A 27 -1.53 14.49 -5.02
C HIS A 27 -1.37 16.00 -4.89
N ASN A 28 -1.07 16.50 -3.69
CA ASN A 28 -0.91 17.92 -3.40
C ASN A 28 0.57 18.34 -3.38
N SER A 29 1.49 17.41 -3.67
CA SER A 29 2.92 17.70 -3.71
C SER A 29 3.25 18.79 -4.74
N PRO A 30 4.05 19.82 -4.37
CA PRO A 30 4.53 20.83 -5.32
C PRO A 30 5.35 20.28 -6.48
N SER A 31 5.88 19.06 -6.34
CA SER A 31 6.70 18.42 -7.37
C SER A 31 5.87 17.89 -8.56
N HIS A 32 4.56 17.71 -8.37
CA HIS A 32 3.65 17.06 -9.33
C HIS A 32 4.11 15.67 -9.80
N LEU A 33 5.04 15.05 -9.07
CA LEU A 33 5.50 13.69 -9.36
C LEU A 33 4.44 12.69 -8.91
N ARG A 34 4.22 11.67 -9.74
CA ARG A 34 3.36 10.54 -9.37
C ARG A 34 4.05 9.71 -8.30
N PHE A 35 3.25 9.08 -7.44
CA PHE A 35 3.74 8.19 -6.37
C PHE A 35 4.61 8.89 -5.31
N THR A 36 4.48 10.22 -5.22
CA THR A 36 5.09 10.99 -4.12
C THR A 36 4.59 10.43 -2.80
N LEU A 37 5.51 10.21 -1.87
CA LEU A 37 5.16 9.67 -0.55
C LEU A 37 4.25 10.68 0.19
N PRO A 38 3.06 10.27 0.65
CA PRO A 38 2.25 11.12 1.53
C PRO A 38 2.94 11.36 2.88
N PRO A 39 2.48 12.37 3.65
CA PRO A 39 2.90 12.53 5.03
C PRO A 39 2.77 11.22 5.82
N LEU A 40 3.74 10.93 6.68
CA LEU A 40 3.84 9.62 7.34
C LEU A 40 2.64 9.33 8.24
N GLU A 41 2.00 10.36 8.81
CA GLU A 41 0.76 10.21 9.57
C GLU A 41 -0.40 9.69 8.72
N GLN A 42 -0.56 10.21 7.49
CA GLN A 42 -1.60 9.74 6.57
C GLN A 42 -1.34 8.30 6.15
N LEU A 43 -0.07 7.98 5.92
CA LEU A 43 0.34 6.64 5.54
C LEU A 43 0.08 5.62 6.66
N ARG A 44 0.42 5.97 7.90
CA ARG A 44 0.12 5.16 9.09
C ARG A 44 -1.38 4.94 9.24
N ASP A 45 -2.17 6.00 9.12
CA ASP A 45 -3.62 5.93 9.32
C ASP A 45 -4.28 5.08 8.21
N ALA A 46 -3.80 5.18 6.97
CA ALA A 46 -4.24 4.33 5.86
C ALA A 46 -3.95 2.84 6.11
N PHE A 47 -2.76 2.51 6.63
CA PHE A 47 -2.42 1.13 6.99
C PHE A 47 -3.25 0.61 8.18
N ALA A 48 -3.40 1.42 9.24
CA ALA A 48 -4.20 1.08 10.40
C ALA A 48 -5.67 0.83 10.04
N ALA A 49 -6.24 1.63 9.12
CA ALA A 49 -7.59 1.44 8.60
C ALA A 49 -7.77 0.09 7.86
N ARG A 50 -6.68 -0.56 7.44
CA ARG A 50 -6.68 -1.91 6.85
C ARG A 50 -6.27 -3.02 7.83
N GLY A 51 -6.22 -2.70 9.12
CA GLY A 51 -5.94 -3.64 10.18
C GLY A 51 -4.45 -3.90 10.41
N VAL A 52 -3.55 -3.09 9.85
CA VAL A 52 -2.11 -3.19 10.14
C VAL A 52 -1.84 -2.60 11.52
N GLY A 53 -1.20 -3.38 12.39
CA GLY A 53 -0.79 -3.00 13.74
C GLY A 53 0.23 -3.97 14.33
N ASP A 54 0.63 -3.74 15.58
CA ASP A 54 1.78 -4.41 16.22
C ASP A 54 1.73 -5.94 16.19
N ASP A 55 0.54 -6.54 16.27
CA ASP A 55 0.34 -8.00 16.28
C ASP A 55 0.03 -8.60 14.89
N THR A 56 0.33 -7.87 13.81
CA THR A 56 0.01 -8.30 12.44
C THR A 56 1.26 -8.64 11.63
N HIS A 57 1.12 -9.62 10.74
CA HIS A 57 2.09 -9.88 9.68
C HIS A 57 1.44 -9.59 8.33
N VAL A 58 2.03 -8.66 7.56
CA VAL A 58 1.50 -8.21 6.29
C VAL A 58 2.16 -8.96 5.14
N VAL A 59 1.37 -9.63 4.30
CA VAL A 59 1.83 -10.23 3.05
C VAL A 59 1.31 -9.41 1.88
N LEU A 60 2.21 -8.84 1.10
CA LEU A 60 1.89 -8.01 -0.06
C LEU A 60 2.03 -8.81 -1.34
N TYR A 61 1.06 -8.69 -2.24
CA TYR A 61 1.12 -9.26 -3.58
C TYR A 61 0.57 -8.27 -4.60
N SER A 62 0.89 -8.47 -5.87
CA SER A 62 0.39 -7.66 -6.97
C SER A 62 0.33 -8.49 -8.24
N ARG A 63 -0.64 -8.18 -9.10
CA ARG A 63 -0.92 -9.00 -10.29
C ARG A 63 0.06 -8.77 -11.44
N ALA A 64 0.43 -7.51 -11.69
CA ALA A 64 1.14 -7.14 -12.92
C ALA A 64 2.67 -7.15 -12.77
N SER A 65 3.18 -6.69 -11.63
CA SER A 65 4.61 -6.63 -11.36
C SER A 65 4.85 -6.45 -9.88
N VAL A 66 5.76 -7.26 -9.34
CA VAL A 66 6.18 -7.28 -7.93
C VAL A 66 6.62 -5.90 -7.41
N GLN A 67 7.08 -5.01 -8.30
CA GLN A 67 7.50 -3.65 -7.94
C GLN A 67 6.43 -2.88 -7.15
N TRP A 68 5.14 -3.13 -7.41
CA TRP A 68 4.05 -2.45 -6.72
C TRP A 68 3.90 -2.93 -5.28
N SER A 69 4.06 -4.23 -5.05
CA SER A 69 4.13 -4.80 -3.70
C SER A 69 5.38 -4.33 -2.97
N THR A 70 6.53 -4.31 -3.64
CA THR A 70 7.79 -3.81 -3.06
C THR A 70 7.71 -2.32 -2.69
N ARG A 71 7.01 -1.51 -3.49
CA ARG A 71 6.76 -0.10 -3.16
C ARG A 71 6.02 0.04 -1.82
N VAL A 72 4.93 -0.70 -1.65
CA VAL A 72 4.15 -0.68 -0.39
C VAL A 72 4.93 -1.27 0.77
N TRP A 73 5.72 -2.33 0.54
CA TRP A 73 6.63 -2.93 1.52
C TRP A 73 7.66 -1.92 2.06
N TRP A 74 8.18 -1.06 1.19
CA TRP A 74 9.06 0.04 1.61
C TRP A 74 8.29 1.12 2.38
N MET A 75 7.04 1.41 2.00
CA MET A 75 6.21 2.41 2.68
C MET A 75 5.85 1.98 4.11
N LEU A 76 5.61 0.68 4.35
CA LEU A 76 5.46 0.13 5.70
C LEU A 76 6.71 0.38 6.55
N ARG A 77 7.91 0.17 5.99
CA ARG A 77 9.18 0.50 6.69
C ARG A 77 9.34 1.99 6.97
N ALA A 78 8.88 2.85 6.06
CA ALA A 78 8.94 4.29 6.24
C ALA A 78 8.13 4.76 7.47
N VAL A 79 7.10 4.01 7.88
CA VAL A 79 6.32 4.24 9.10
C VAL A 79 6.76 3.35 10.29
N GLY A 80 7.90 2.67 10.18
CA GLY A 80 8.46 1.83 11.24
C GLY A 80 7.83 0.44 11.37
N PHE A 81 7.09 -0.03 10.36
CA PHE A 81 6.49 -1.37 10.37
C PHE A 81 7.37 -2.37 9.60
N ASP A 82 7.97 -3.31 10.33
CA ASP A 82 8.91 -4.29 9.77
C ASP A 82 8.28 -5.67 9.48
N GLY A 83 7.10 -5.95 10.05
CA GLY A 83 6.38 -7.23 9.94
C GLY A 83 5.77 -7.53 8.58
N ALA A 84 6.49 -7.28 7.48
CA ALA A 84 5.97 -7.38 6.12
C ALA A 84 6.86 -8.20 5.17
N ALA A 85 6.21 -9.05 4.36
CA ALA A 85 6.79 -9.85 3.29
C ALA A 85 6.11 -9.57 1.93
N VAL A 86 6.78 -9.94 0.84
CA VAL A 86 6.25 -9.86 -0.54
C VAL A 86 6.14 -11.28 -1.09
N LEU A 87 4.99 -11.60 -1.68
CA LEU A 87 4.68 -12.86 -2.37
C LEU A 87 5.03 -12.80 -3.86
#